data_AF-A0ABD6EJ46-F1
#
_entry.id   AF-A0ABD6EJ46-F1
#
_cell.length_a   1.000
_cell.length_b   1.000
_cell.length_c   1.000
_cell.angle_alpha   90.00
_cell.angle_beta   90.00
_cell.angle_gamma   90.00
#
_symmetry.space_group_name_H-M   'P 1'
#
loop_
_entity.id
_entity.type
_entity.pdbx_description
1 polymer ?
#
loop_
_entity_poly.entity_id
_entity_poly.type
_entity_poly.pdbx_seq_one_letter_code
_entity_poly.pdbx_strand_id
1 'polypeptide(L)'
;MVRFFFSQDFIFCTVAAVLYLIIGFVEAYYATGAWANNCADIGSDGIRHNGCRTIYEWAFASLFCFINSGLYAISAFLAARMESVD
;
A
#
# COMPACT_ATOMS: atom_id res chain seq x y z
N MET A 1 9.13 -30.88 -7.17
CA MET A 1 8.21 -30.32 -6.15
C MET A 1 8.63 -28.91 -5.73
N VAL A 2 9.91 -28.67 -5.41
CA VAL A 2 10.45 -27.35 -4.99
C VAL A 2 10.26 -26.22 -6.02
N ARG A 3 10.51 -26.47 -7.31
CA ARG A 3 10.31 -25.47 -8.39
C ARG A 3 8.88 -24.94 -8.53
N PHE A 4 7.87 -25.75 -8.20
CA PHE A 4 6.47 -25.32 -8.25
C PHE A 4 6.15 -24.31 -7.16
N PHE A 5 6.79 -24.44 -5.99
CA PHE A 5 6.65 -23.52 -4.87
C PHE A 5 7.20 -22.14 -5.24
N PHE A 6 8.44 -22.08 -5.76
CA PHE A 6 9.07 -20.82 -6.20
C PHE A 6 8.26 -20.06 -7.27
N SER A 7 7.72 -20.78 -8.25
CA SER A 7 6.93 -20.16 -9.32
C SER A 7 5.61 -19.58 -8.78
N GLN A 8 4.98 -20.25 -7.80
CA GLN A 8 3.79 -19.71 -7.14
C GLN A 8 4.11 -18.51 -6.24
N ASP A 9 5.20 -18.56 -5.48
CA ASP A 9 5.64 -17.47 -4.61
C ASP A 9 5.92 -16.19 -5.41
N PHE A 10 6.57 -16.32 -6.57
CA PHE A 10 6.83 -15.20 -7.47
C PHE A 10 5.54 -14.56 -7.98
N ILE A 11 4.59 -15.36 -8.47
CA ILE A 11 3.32 -14.86 -9.00
C ILE A 11 2.51 -14.18 -7.88
N PHE A 12 2.42 -14.81 -6.71
CA PHE A 12 1.69 -14.25 -5.57
C PHE A 12 2.28 -12.93 -5.11
N CYS A 13 3.60 -12.85 -4.92
CA CYS A 13 4.27 -11.63 -4.48
C CYS A 13 4.13 -10.51 -5.52
N THR A 14 4.22 -10.83 -6.81
CA THR A 14 4.05 -9.83 -7.88
C THR A 14 2.63 -9.26 -7.91
N VAL A 15 1.61 -10.12 -7.84
CA VAL A 15 0.21 -9.69 -7.82
C VAL A 15 -0.10 -8.88 -6.56
N ALA A 16 0.37 -9.32 -5.40
CA ALA A 16 0.20 -8.59 -4.14
C ALA A 16 0.86 -7.21 -4.21
N ALA A 17 2.08 -7.11 -4.75
CA ALA A 17 2.79 -5.84 -4.89
C ALA A 17 2.01 -4.83 -5.75
N VAL A 18 1.44 -5.26 -6.87
CA VAL A 18 0.64 -4.40 -7.76
C VAL A 18 -0.68 -3.99 -7.11
N LEU A 19 -1.39 -4.92 -6.47
CA LEU A 19 -2.66 -4.61 -5.79
C LEU A 19 -2.46 -3.63 -4.63
N TYR A 20 -1.45 -3.85 -3.78
CA TYR A 20 -1.13 -2.91 -2.70
C TYR A 20 -0.69 -1.54 -3.23
N LEU A 21 0.01 -1.48 -4.36
CA LEU A 21 0.36 -0.20 -4.99
C LEU A 21 -0.89 0.58 -5.41
N ILE A 22 -1.82 -0.09 -6.10
CA ILE A 22 -3.08 0.52 -6.56
C ILE A 22 -3.93 0.97 -5.37
N ILE A 23 -4.12 0.11 -4.38
CA ILE A 23 -4.89 0.43 -3.17
C ILE A 23 -4.22 1.59 -2.43
N GLY A 24 -2.89 1.62 -2.33
CA GLY A 24 -2.16 2.73 -1.72
C GLY A 24 -2.46 4.07 -2.38
N PHE A 25 -2.51 4.14 -3.71
CA PHE A 25 -2.90 5.35 -4.42
C PHE A 25 -4.38 5.73 -4.20
N VAL A 26 -5.28 4.76 -4.16
CA VAL A 26 -6.72 5.00 -3.92
C VAL A 26 -6.94 5.57 -2.52
N GLU A 27 -6.35 4.97 -1.49
CA GLU A 27 -6.44 5.45 -0.10
C GLU A 27 -5.82 6.85 0.05
N ALA A 28 -4.69 7.12 -0.61
CA ALA A 28 -4.07 8.45 -0.61
C ALA A 28 -4.95 9.50 -1.31
N TYR A 29 -5.63 9.12 -2.39
CA TYR A 29 -6.59 9.99 -3.08
C TYR A 29 -7.79 10.35 -2.18
N TYR A 30 -8.37 9.36 -1.48
CA TYR A 30 -9.47 9.63 -0.55
C TYR A 30 -9.03 10.47 0.65
N ALA A 31 -7.83 10.23 1.19
CA ALA A 31 -7.28 11.03 2.27
C ALA A 31 -7.08 12.51 1.85
N THR A 32 -6.46 12.74 0.69
CA THR A 32 -6.21 14.11 0.18
C THR A 32 -7.49 14.83 -0.24
N GLY A 33 -8.44 14.12 -0.87
CA GLY A 33 -9.73 14.67 -1.25
C GLY A 33 -10.60 15.04 -0.04
N ALA A 34 -10.62 14.19 1.00
CA ALA A 34 -11.34 14.49 2.23
C ALA A 34 -10.70 15.63 3.02
N TRP A 35 -9.36 15.75 3.00
CA TRP A 35 -8.64 16.88 3.58
C TRP A 35 -9.03 18.20 2.91
N ALA A 36 -8.94 18.27 1.58
CA ALA A 36 -9.21 19.48 0.81
C ALA A 36 -10.65 20.00 1.02
N ASN A 37 -11.63 19.11 1.13
CA ASN A 37 -13.05 19.49 1.19
C ASN A 37 -13.59 19.76 2.60
N ASN A 38 -13.04 19.11 3.63
CA ASN A 38 -13.65 19.14 4.97
C ASN A 38 -12.76 19.75 6.06
N CYS A 39 -11.44 19.82 5.83
CA CYS A 39 -10.48 20.10 6.92
C CYS A 39 -9.42 21.14 6.54
N ALA A 40 -9.40 21.63 5.30
CA ALA A 40 -8.43 22.60 4.81
C ALA A 40 -8.46 23.93 5.59
N ASP A 41 -9.65 24.42 5.98
CA ASP A 41 -9.82 25.67 6.72
C ASP A 41 -9.73 25.54 8.25
N ILE A 42 -9.76 24.31 8.79
CA ILE A 42 -9.78 24.06 10.25
C ILE A 42 -8.34 23.87 10.80
N GLY A 43 -7.36 23.64 9.93
CA GLY A 43 -5.96 23.45 10.33
C GLY A 43 -5.77 22.28 11.30
N SER A 44 -4.77 22.39 12.19
CA SER A 44 -4.40 21.34 13.16
C SER A 44 -5.50 20.98 14.17
N ASP A 45 -6.51 21.82 14.36
CA ASP A 45 -7.62 21.58 15.30
C ASP A 45 -8.72 20.66 14.72
N GLY A 46 -8.62 20.29 13.44
CA GLY A 46 -9.58 19.42 12.76
C GLY A 46 -9.63 17.97 13.28
N ILE A 47 -8.65 17.51 14.08
CA ILE A 47 -8.65 16.13 14.60
C ILE A 47 -9.87 15.87 15.52
N ARG A 48 -10.34 16.88 16.25
CA ARG A 48 -11.51 16.77 17.15
C ARG A 48 -12.78 17.42 16.61
N HIS A 49 -12.67 18.28 15.60
CA HIS A 49 -13.82 18.95 14.99
C HIS A 49 -13.97 18.56 13.52
N ASN A 50 -15.20 18.19 13.12
CA ASN A 50 -15.61 17.88 11.74
C ASN A 50 -15.32 16.47 11.18
N GLY A 51 -14.96 15.49 12.03
CA GLY A 51 -14.81 14.10 11.57
C GLY A 51 -13.56 13.83 10.71
N CYS A 52 -12.57 14.73 10.74
CA CYS A 52 -11.31 14.61 10.00
C CYS A 52 -10.42 13.43 10.45
N ARG A 53 -10.77 12.73 11.54
CA ARG A 53 -10.08 11.52 12.02
C ARG A 53 -9.92 10.46 10.91
N THR A 54 -10.96 10.26 10.12
CA THR A 54 -11.00 9.27 9.02
C THR A 54 -9.92 9.55 7.95
N ILE A 55 -9.50 10.81 7.78
CA ILE A 55 -8.42 11.18 6.86
C ILE A 55 -7.08 10.61 7.33
N TYR A 56 -6.80 10.67 8.62
CA TYR A 56 -5.58 10.10 9.18
C TYR A 56 -5.58 8.58 9.08
N GLU A 57 -6.75 7.95 9.20
CA GLU A 57 -6.91 6.50 9.02
C GLU A 57 -6.63 6.10 7.56
N TRP A 58 -7.18 6.83 6.57
CA TRP A 58 -6.88 6.61 5.14
C TRP A 58 -5.44 6.94 4.75
N ALA A 59 -4.87 8.02 5.30
CA ALA A 59 -3.47 8.38 5.08
C ALA A 59 -2.53 7.30 5.63
N PHE A 60 -2.80 6.80 6.83
CA PHE A 60 -2.03 5.72 7.43
C PHE A 60 -2.20 4.40 6.66
N ALA A 61 -3.43 4.07 6.23
CA ALA A 61 -3.69 2.90 5.39
C ALA A 61 -2.91 2.96 4.06
N SER A 62 -2.86 4.13 3.42
CA SER A 62 -2.07 4.33 2.20
C SER A 62 -0.58 4.06 2.41
N LEU A 63 -0.01 4.54 3.54
CA LEU A 63 1.38 4.32 3.90
C LEU A 63 1.70 2.83 4.06
N PHE A 64 0.85 2.07 4.77
CA PHE A 64 1.03 0.62 4.90
C PHE A 64 0.95 -0.09 3.55
N CYS A 65 0.04 0.32 2.68
CA CYS A 65 -0.08 -0.26 1.35
C CYS A 65 1.21 -0.04 0.53
N PHE A 66 1.81 1.16 0.58
CA PHE A 66 3.09 1.41 -0.10
C PHE A 66 4.25 0.59 0.50
N ILE A 67 4.33 0.48 1.83
CA ILE A 67 5.36 -0.33 2.49
C ILE A 67 5.19 -1.81 2.09
N ASN A 68 3.97 -2.34 2.17
CA ASN A 68 3.69 -3.73 1.79
C ASN A 68 3.97 -3.97 0.31
N SER A 69 3.59 -3.04 -0.58
CA SER A 69 3.94 -3.13 -2.00
C SER A 69 5.45 -3.24 -2.22
N GLY A 70 6.24 -2.42 -1.52
CA GLY A 70 7.70 -2.50 -1.55
C GLY A 70 8.25 -3.83 -1.03
N LEU A 71 7.74 -4.33 0.10
CA LEU A 71 8.15 -5.61 0.67
C LEU A 71 7.85 -6.77 -0.28
N TYR A 72 6.64 -6.83 -0.84
CA TYR A 72 6.26 -7.87 -1.81
C TYR A 72 7.04 -7.77 -3.12
N ALA A 73 7.38 -6.56 -3.59
CA ALA A 73 8.24 -6.38 -4.75
C ALA A 73 9.67 -6.89 -4.50
N ILE A 74 10.22 -6.65 -3.31
CA ILE A 74 11.54 -7.19 -2.91
C ILE A 74 11.46 -8.72 -2.81
N SER A 75 10.40 -9.28 -2.22
CA SER A 75 10.18 -10.73 -2.16
C SER A 75 10.10 -11.35 -3.56
N ALA A 76 9.37 -10.73 -4.49
CA ALA A 76 9.31 -11.18 -5.88
C ALA A 76 10.68 -11.13 -6.56
N PHE A 77 11.46 -10.07 -6.33
CA PHE A 77 12.82 -9.95 -6.87
C PHE A 77 13.75 -11.05 -6.34
N LEU A 78 13.71 -11.31 -5.03
CA LEU A 78 14.52 -12.38 -4.42
C LEU A 78 14.12 -13.77 -4.94
N ALA A 79 12.81 -14.03 -5.09
CA ALA A 79 12.31 -15.28 -5.67
C ALA A 79 12.78 -15.48 -7.12
N ALA A 80 12.72 -14.43 -7.94
CA ALA A 80 13.21 -14.48 -9.32
C ALA A 80 14.73 -14.73 -9.41
N ARG A 81 15.51 -14.24 -8.43
CA ARG A 81 16.95 -14.50 -8.37
C ARG A 81 17.26 -15.94 -7.97
N MET A 82 16.51 -16.52 -7.03
CA MET A 82 16.68 -17.91 -6.62
C MET A 82 16.40 -18.87 -7.78
N GLU A 83 15.37 -18.59 -8.60
CA GLU A 83 15.09 -19.39 -9.81
C GLU A 83 16.24 -19.35 -10.84
N SER A 84 16.96 -18.24 -10.95
CA SER A 84 18.07 -18.10 -11.92
C SER A 84 19.36 -18.82 -11.54
N VAL A 85 19.52 -19.23 -10.27
CA VAL A 85 20.71 -19.90 -9.76
C VAL A 85 20.61 -21.44 -9.90
N ASP A 86 19.40 -21.96 -10.10
CA ASP A 86 19.07 -23.39 -10.24
C ASP A 86 18.85 -23.85 -11.70
#